data_AF-A0A0G1M614-F1
#
_entry.id   AF-A0A0G1M614-F1
#
_cell.length_a   1.000
_cell.length_b   1.000
_cell.length_c   1.000
_cell.angle_alpha   90.00
_cell.angle_beta   90.00
_cell.angle_gamma   90.00
#
_symmetry.space_group_name_H-M   'P 1'
#
loop_
_entity.id
_entity.type
_entity.pdbx_description
1 polymer ?
#
loop_
_entity_poly.entity_id
_entity_poly.type
_entity_poly.pdbx_seq_one_letter_code
_entity_poly.pdbx_strand_id
1 'polypeptide(L)'
;MKLNEKAWANASAVFMGILYIFCALGIVLFPGISKAVAGSWFHGIDLGLIWTGGVRPNFLLGLVTAVVLSWIGGWVFAWLYNKLTK
;
A
#
# COMPACT_ATOMS: atom_id res chain seq x y z
N MET A 1 6.09 -1.51 -26.24
CA MET A 1 4.62 -1.60 -26.05
C MET A 1 4.19 -0.40 -25.22
N LYS A 2 3.03 0.22 -25.49
CA LYS A 2 2.57 1.40 -24.73
C LYS A 2 1.60 0.97 -23.62
N LEU A 3 1.80 1.43 -22.39
CA LEU A 3 0.88 1.21 -21.28
C LEU A 3 -0.33 2.14 -21.41
N ASN A 4 -1.53 1.66 -21.11
CA ASN A 4 -2.70 2.53 -20.94
C ASN A 4 -2.65 3.15 -19.54
N GLU A 5 -2.44 4.46 -19.46
CA GLU A 5 -2.17 5.16 -18.20
C GLU A 5 -3.35 5.08 -17.23
N LYS A 6 -4.59 5.19 -17.74
CA LYS A 6 -5.80 5.08 -16.90
C LYS A 6 -6.01 3.67 -16.38
N ALA A 7 -5.85 2.66 -17.23
CA ALA A 7 -6.00 1.28 -16.83
C ALA A 7 -4.96 0.90 -15.76
N TRP A 8 -3.71 1.33 -15.93
CA TRP A 8 -2.63 1.10 -14.97
C TRP A 8 -2.89 1.82 -13.63
N ALA A 9 -3.35 3.06 -13.67
CA ALA A 9 -3.71 3.83 -12.48
C ALA A 9 -4.86 3.17 -11.70
N ASN A 10 -5.92 2.76 -12.39
CA ASN A 10 -7.06 2.08 -11.79
C ASN A 10 -6.65 0.74 -11.17
N ALA A 11 -5.85 -0.06 -11.88
CA ALA A 11 -5.35 -1.34 -11.36
C ALA A 11 -4.51 -1.13 -10.09
N SER A 12 -3.61 -0.14 -10.10
CA SER A 12 -2.77 0.21 -8.94
C SER A 12 -3.64 0.61 -7.73
N ALA A 13 -4.62 1.47 -7.95
CA ALA A 13 -5.54 1.94 -6.90
C ALA A 13 -6.37 0.81 -6.29
N VAL A 14 -6.97 -0.05 -7.12
CA VAL A 14 -7.77 -1.19 -6.67
C VAL A 14 -6.92 -2.19 -5.92
N PHE A 15 -5.75 -2.55 -6.46
CA PHE A 15 -4.80 -3.45 -5.80
C PHE A 15 -4.38 -2.90 -4.43
N MET A 16 -4.04 -1.62 -4.35
CA MET A 16 -3.65 -0.98 -3.09
C MET A 16 -4.80 -0.99 -2.08
N GLY A 17 -6.03 -0.72 -2.50
CA GLY A 17 -7.21 -0.79 -1.62
C GLY A 17 -7.43 -2.19 -1.05
N ILE A 18 -7.34 -3.23 -1.88
CA ILE A 18 -7.44 -4.63 -1.46
C ILE A 18 -6.33 -4.97 -0.47
N LEU A 19 -5.08 -4.62 -0.81
CA LEU A 19 -3.92 -4.89 0.03
C LEU A 19 -4.04 -4.19 1.40
N TYR A 20 -4.48 -2.93 1.42
CA TYR A 20 -4.64 -2.15 2.65
C TYR A 20 -5.66 -2.80 3.60
N ILE A 21 -6.81 -3.21 3.08
CA ILE A 21 -7.85 -3.90 3.86
C ILE A 21 -7.33 -5.26 4.34
N PHE A 22 -6.68 -6.03 3.48
CA PHE A 22 -6.09 -7.32 3.82
C PHE A 22 -5.07 -7.18 4.96
N CYS A 23 -4.19 -6.18 4.91
CA CYS A 23 -3.22 -5.90 5.97
C CYS A 23 -3.90 -5.57 7.31
N ALA A 24 -4.95 -4.74 7.29
CA ALA A 24 -5.67 -4.39 8.50
C ALA A 24 -6.42 -5.58 9.11
N LEU A 25 -7.04 -6.43 8.27
CA LEU A 25 -7.62 -7.69 8.73
C LEU A 25 -6.57 -8.61 9.34
N GLY A 26 -5.37 -8.69 8.75
CA GLY A 26 -4.24 -9.43 9.30
C GLY A 26 -3.88 -8.95 10.71
N ILE A 27 -3.80 -7.64 10.94
CA ILE A 27 -3.49 -7.07 12.26
C ILE A 27 -4.55 -7.45 13.30
N VAL A 28 -5.84 -7.39 12.93
CA VAL A 28 -6.96 -7.71 13.84
C VAL A 28 -7.01 -9.20 14.16
N LEU A 29 -6.83 -10.06 13.16
CA LEU A 29 -6.99 -11.52 13.31
C LEU A 29 -5.72 -12.20 13.81
N PHE A 30 -4.54 -11.72 13.41
CA PHE A 30 -3.24 -12.37 13.64
C PHE A 30 -2.13 -11.35 14.01
N PRO A 31 -2.30 -10.56 15.09
CA PRO A 31 -1.41 -9.43 15.41
C PRO A 31 0.06 -9.80 15.58
N GLY A 32 0.35 -10.99 16.13
CA GLY A 32 1.73 -11.48 16.30
C GLY A 32 2.42 -11.79 14.97
N ILE A 33 1.71 -12.46 14.05
CA ILE A 33 2.23 -12.77 12.70
C ILE A 33 2.41 -11.47 11.92
N SER A 34 1.43 -10.56 11.97
CA SER A 34 1.53 -9.26 11.30
C SER A 34 2.72 -8.44 11.80
N LYS A 35 2.99 -8.45 13.12
CA LYS A 35 4.16 -7.78 13.69
C LYS A 35 5.47 -8.41 13.19
N ALA A 36 5.57 -9.73 13.16
CA ALA A 36 6.77 -10.43 12.69
C ALA A 36 7.05 -10.16 11.20
N VAL A 37 6.02 -10.23 10.35
CA VAL A 37 6.15 -9.93 8.92
C VAL A 37 6.56 -8.48 8.71
N ALA A 38 5.87 -7.52 9.35
CA ALA A 38 6.22 -6.10 9.23
C ALA A 38 7.67 -5.86 9.69
N GLY A 39 8.11 -6.47 10.79
CA GLY A 39 9.46 -6.32 11.32
C GLY A 39 10.55 -6.87 10.40
N SER A 40 10.23 -7.87 9.58
CA SER A 40 11.19 -8.47 8.64
C SER A 40 11.58 -7.56 7.47
N TRP A 41 10.79 -6.52 7.17
CA TRP A 41 11.04 -5.63 6.04
C TRP A 41 11.82 -4.37 6.41
N PHE A 42 11.74 -3.93 7.67
CA PHE A 42 12.38 -2.68 8.10
C PHE A 42 13.75 -2.96 8.73
N HIS A 43 14.77 -2.24 8.27
CA HIS A 43 16.10 -2.25 8.87
C HIS A 43 16.27 -0.95 9.67
N GLY A 44 16.23 -1.04 11.01
CA GLY A 44 16.42 0.11 11.91
C GLY A 44 15.17 0.58 12.67
N ILE A 45 14.05 -0.14 12.60
CA ILE A 45 12.85 0.12 13.42
C ILE A 45 12.58 -1.09 14.30
N ASP A 46 12.55 -0.89 15.62
CA ASP A 46 12.11 -1.91 16.55
C ASP A 46 10.58 -1.85 16.75
N LEU A 47 9.84 -2.67 16.00
CA LEU A 47 8.40 -2.82 16.19
C LEU A 47 8.04 -3.40 17.56
N GLY A 48 8.98 -4.06 18.25
CA GLY A 48 8.89 -4.44 19.65
C GLY A 48 8.39 -3.30 20.53
N LEU A 49 8.95 -2.11 20.31
CA LEU A 49 8.76 -0.92 21.16
C LEU A 49 7.55 -0.06 20.78
N ILE A 50 7.15 -0.04 19.51
CA ILE A 50 6.16 0.94 18.99
C ILE A 50 4.84 0.31 18.51
N TRP A 51 4.72 -1.01 18.53
CA TRP A 51 3.54 -1.71 18.00
C TRP A 51 2.37 -1.67 18.98
N THR A 52 1.23 -1.13 18.53
CA THR A 52 0.03 -0.96 19.36
C THR A 52 -0.99 -2.10 19.27
N GLY A 53 -0.80 -3.07 18.36
CA GLY A 53 -1.65 -4.27 18.29
C GLY A 53 -3.06 -4.07 17.75
N GLY A 54 -3.39 -2.89 17.20
CA GLY A 54 -4.74 -2.59 16.74
C GLY A 54 -4.81 -1.54 15.63
N VAL A 55 -5.92 -1.54 14.91
CA VAL A 55 -6.24 -0.56 13.86
C VAL A 55 -6.45 0.81 14.51
N ARG A 56 -5.85 1.86 13.93
CA ARG A 56 -5.90 3.22 14.47
C ARG A 56 -7.15 3.98 13.98
N PRO A 57 -7.63 5.01 14.72
CA PRO A 57 -8.81 5.79 14.33
C PRO A 57 -8.71 6.46 12.94
N ASN A 58 -7.49 6.71 12.46
CA ASN A 58 -7.21 7.29 11.15
C ASN A 58 -7.18 6.27 9.99
N PHE A 59 -7.70 5.05 10.19
CA PHE A 59 -7.76 3.99 9.17
C PHE A 59 -8.36 4.45 7.84
N LEU A 60 -9.53 5.12 7.88
CA LEU A 60 -10.20 5.57 6.66
C LEU A 60 -9.39 6.62 5.90
N LEU A 61 -8.77 7.56 6.61
CA LEU A 61 -7.88 8.54 6.00
C LEU A 61 -6.68 7.84 5.34
N GLY A 62 -6.09 6.85 6.02
CA GLY A 62 -5.00 6.05 5.47
C GLY A 62 -5.41 5.26 4.22
N LEU A 63 -6.59 4.64 4.22
CA LEU A 63 -7.11 3.91 3.06
C LEU A 63 -7.32 4.85 1.85
N VAL A 64 -8.02 5.97 2.06
CA VAL A 64 -8.30 6.94 0.99
C VAL A 64 -7.00 7.50 0.43
N THR A 65 -6.09 7.94 1.29
CA THR A 65 -4.80 8.50 0.84
C THR A 65 -3.95 7.46 0.14
N ALA A 66 -3.88 6.21 0.62
CA ALA A 66 -3.15 5.14 -0.04
C ALA A 66 -3.71 4.82 -1.44
N VAL A 67 -5.03 4.71 -1.59
CA VAL A 67 -5.68 4.45 -2.88
C VAL A 67 -5.46 5.59 -3.86
N VAL A 68 -5.68 6.84 -3.43
CA VAL A 68 -5.51 8.03 -4.28
C VAL A 68 -4.06 8.19 -4.70
N LEU A 69 -3.11 8.09 -3.77
CA LEU A 69 -1.68 8.22 -4.10
C LEU A 69 -1.18 7.06 -4.97
N SER A 70 -1.69 5.85 -4.78
CA SER A 70 -1.37 4.72 -5.66
C SER A 70 -1.93 4.92 -7.07
N TRP A 71 -3.14 5.46 -7.21
CA TRP A 71 -3.70 5.84 -8.50
C TRP A 71 -2.81 6.86 -9.22
N ILE A 72 -2.45 7.95 -8.52
CA ILE A 72 -1.60 9.01 -9.07
C ILE A 72 -0.23 8.45 -9.44
N GLY A 73 0.41 7.69 -8.53
CA GLY A 73 1.71 7.08 -8.76
C GLY A 73 1.69 6.10 -9.94
N GLY A 74 0.65 5.28 -10.06
CA GLY A 74 0.45 4.39 -11.19
C GLY A 74 0.32 5.17 -12.51
N TRP A 75 -0.53 6.21 -12.54
CA TRP A 75 -0.68 7.06 -13.72
C TRP A 75 0.66 7.69 -14.14
N VAL A 76 1.39 8.28 -13.19
CA VAL A 76 2.70 8.90 -13.42
C VAL A 76 3.70 7.87 -13.95
N PHE A 77 3.74 6.68 -13.35
CA PHE A 77 4.62 5.61 -13.79
C PHE A 77 4.35 5.21 -15.24
N ALA A 78 3.09 4.95 -15.60
CA ALA A 78 2.72 4.57 -16.96
C ALA A 78 3.05 5.67 -17.97
N TRP A 79 2.82 6.94 -17.61
CA TRP A 79 3.18 8.09 -18.43
C TRP A 79 4.71 8.19 -18.64
N LEU A 80 5.50 8.07 -17.57
CA LEU A 80 6.96 8.09 -17.65
C LEU A 80 7.48 6.94 -18.51
N TYR A 81 7.00 5.71 -18.27
CA TYR A 81 7.35 4.54 -19.05
C TYR A 81 7.12 4.80 -20.55
N ASN A 82 5.92 5.25 -20.93
CA ASN A 82 5.58 5.55 -22.31
C ASN A 82 6.43 6.66 -22.94
N LYS A 83 6.95 7.60 -22.12
CA LYS A 83 7.82 8.68 -22.59
C LYS A 83 9.26 8.22 -22.79
N LEU A 84 9.74 7.32 -21.93
CA LEU A 84 11.13 6.85 -21.90
C LEU A 84 11.38 5.62 -22.78
N THR A 85 10.36 4.80 -23.04
CA THR A 85 10.44 3.66 -23.96
C THR A 85 10.10 4.02 -25.40
N LYS A 86 10.19 5.31 -25.75
CA LYS A 86 10.12 5.77 -27.13
C LYS A 86 11.40 5.44 -27.87
#